data_AF-A0AAW3PBY8-F1
#
_entry.id   AF-A0AAW3PBY8-F1
#
_cell.length_a   1.000
_cell.length_b   1.000
_cell.length_c   1.000
_cell.angle_alpha   90.00
_cell.angle_beta   90.00
_cell.angle_gamma   90.00
#
_symmetry.space_group_name_H-M   'P 1'
#
loop_
_entity.id
_entity.type
_entity.pdbx_description
1 polymer ?
#
loop_
_entity_poly.entity_id
_entity_poly.type
_entity_poly.pdbx_seq_one_letter_code
_entity_poly.pdbx_strand_id
1 'polypeptide(L)' 'MIGNFTPGENFRSYEQLFVEFEQAANNQLFVEIDRLEREITELGFYLVGPLPKEGRLEIEDLQIMGSDVSFRVTC' A
#
# COMPACT_ATOMS: atom_id res chain seq x y z
N MET A 1 11.47 -1.36 10.30
CA MET A 1 10.52 -2.17 11.11
C MET A 1 9.32 -2.43 10.22
N ILE A 2 8.89 -3.66 10.03
CA ILE A 2 7.69 -3.97 9.22
C ILE A 2 6.48 -3.83 10.15
N GLY A 3 5.63 -2.84 9.89
CA GLY A 3 4.37 -2.66 10.60
C GLY A 3 3.24 -3.39 9.86
N ASN A 4 2.29 -3.96 10.60
CA ASN A 4 1.07 -4.53 10.04
C ASN A 4 -0.12 -3.66 10.48
N PHE A 5 -1.02 -3.31 9.57
CA PHE A 5 -2.31 -2.71 9.93
C PHE A 5 -3.44 -3.40 9.17
N THR A 6 -4.63 -3.40 9.77
CA THR A 6 -5.85 -3.86 9.09
C THR A 6 -6.51 -2.66 8.41
N PRO A 7 -6.71 -2.69 7.09
CA PRO A 7 -7.30 -1.57 6.37
C PRO A 7 -8.73 -1.27 6.83
N GLY A 8 -9.07 0.02 6.97
CA GLY A 8 -10.42 0.48 7.32
C GLY A 8 -11.38 0.54 6.13
N GLU A 9 -12.62 0.95 6.33
CA GLU A 9 -13.66 0.92 5.28
C GLU A 9 -13.32 1.73 4.02
N ASN A 10 -12.62 2.85 4.17
CA ASN A 10 -12.17 3.69 3.05
C ASN A 10 -11.15 2.98 2.16
N PHE A 11 -10.50 1.92 2.65
CA PHE A 11 -9.55 1.13 1.87
C PHE A 11 -10.24 0.24 0.84
N ARG A 12 -11.52 -0.12 1.03
CA ARG A 12 -12.28 -0.92 0.04
C ARG A 12 -12.32 -0.26 -1.33
N SER A 13 -12.20 1.06 -1.39
CA SER A 13 -12.13 1.80 -2.65
C SER A 13 -10.87 1.50 -3.47
N TYR A 14 -9.82 0.98 -2.84
CA TYR A 14 -8.53 0.66 -3.47
C TYR A 14 -8.26 -0.85 -3.54
N GLU A 15 -9.11 -1.69 -2.94
CA GLU A 15 -8.94 -3.14 -2.88
C GLU A 15 -8.70 -3.76 -4.27
N GLN A 16 -9.48 -3.34 -5.26
CA GLN A 16 -9.34 -3.82 -6.65
C GLN A 16 -7.94 -3.54 -7.23
N LEU A 17 -7.35 -2.37 -6.94
CA LEU A 17 -6.04 -1.98 -7.44
C LEU A 17 -4.93 -2.89 -6.89
N PHE A 18 -5.00 -3.23 -5.60
CA PHE A 18 -4.05 -4.14 -4.97
C PHE A 18 -4.25 -5.59 -5.41
N VAL A 19 -5.49 -6.03 -5.64
CA VAL A 19 -5.79 -7.36 -6.21
C VAL A 19 -5.21 -7.48 -7.63
N GLU A 20 -5.36 -6.45 -8.47
CA GLU A 20 -4.76 -6.43 -9.81
C GLU A 20 -3.23 -6.47 -9.75
N PHE A 21 -2.63 -5.74 -8.81
CA PHE A 21 -1.18 -5.77 -8.57
C PHE A 21 -0.70 -7.17 -8.17
N GLU A 22 -1.40 -7.83 -7.23
CA GLU A 22 -1.11 -9.19 -6.81
C GLU A 22 -1.23 -10.18 -7.98
N GLN A 23 -2.28 -10.06 -8.79
CA GLN A 23 -2.47 -10.90 -9.97
C GLN A 23 -1.37 -10.67 -11.02
N ALA A 24 -0.97 -9.43 -11.27
CA ALA A 24 0.12 -9.11 -12.19
C ALA A 24 1.45 -9.70 -11.71
N ALA A 25 1.74 -9.60 -10.40
CA ALA A 25 2.91 -10.21 -9.77
C ALA A 25 2.91 -11.74 -9.90
N ASN A 26 1.79 -12.39 -9.58
CA ASN A 26 1.63 -13.84 -9.69
C ASN A 26 1.81 -14.36 -11.12
N ASN A 27 1.37 -13.58 -12.12
CA ASN A 27 1.51 -13.91 -13.54
C ASN A 27 2.81 -13.38 -14.17
N GLN A 28 3.71 -12.77 -13.40
CA GLN A 28 4.99 -12.22 -13.87
C GLN A 28 4.81 -11.17 -14.99
N LEU A 29 3.75 -10.37 -14.93
CA LEU A 29 3.43 -9.34 -15.91
C LEU A 29 4.15 -8.03 -15.57
N PHE A 30 5.47 -7.98 -15.75
CA PHE A 30 6.32 -6.87 -15.31
C PHE A 30 5.85 -5.47 -15.76
N VAL A 31 5.36 -5.34 -16.99
CA VAL A 31 4.85 -4.05 -17.50
C VAL A 31 3.61 -3.58 -16.75
N GLU A 32 2.72 -4.51 -16.38
CA GLU A 32 1.52 -4.19 -15.60
C GLU A 32 1.85 -3.91 -14.15
N ILE A 33 2.84 -4.62 -13.58
CA ILE A 33 3.37 -4.34 -12.24
C ILE A 33 3.89 -2.90 -12.18
N ASP A 34 4.75 -2.49 -13.12
CA ASP A 34 5.32 -1.13 -13.15
C ASP A 34 4.23 -0.05 -13.27
N ARG A 35 3.17 -0.30 -14.07
CA ARG A 35 2.05 0.62 -14.21
C ARG A 35 1.27 0.76 -12.90
N LEU A 36 0.92 -0.37 -12.29
CA LEU A 36 0.13 -0.41 -11.08
C LEU A 36 0.90 0.13 -9.86
N GLU A 37 2.20 -0.15 -9.76
CA GLU A 37 3.07 0.42 -8.72
C GLU A 37 3.08 1.95 -8.77
N ARG A 38 3.18 2.51 -9.98
CA ARG A 38 3.12 3.96 -10.18
C ARG A 38 1.76 4.54 -9.77
N GLU A 39 0.67 3.90 -10.16
CA GLU A 39 -0.68 4.33 -9.80
C GLU A 39 -0.90 4.31 -8.27
N ILE A 40 -0.46 3.24 -7.60
CA ILE A 40 -0.49 3.11 -6.13
C ILE A 40 0.34 4.21 -5.47
N THR A 41 1.52 4.52 -6.02
CA THR A 41 2.39 5.57 -5.50
C THR A 41 1.77 6.96 -5.64
N GLU A 42 1.14 7.25 -6.78
CA GLU A 42 0.49 8.54 -7.06
C GLU A 42 -0.71 8.82 -6.13
N LEU A 43 -1.29 7.79 -5.49
CA LEU A 43 -2.34 7.95 -4.47
C LEU A 43 -1.82 8.56 -3.16
N GLY A 44 -0.51 8.52 -2.90
CA GLY A 44 0.12 9.20 -1.77
C GLY A 44 -0.34 8.69 -0.41
N PHE A 45 -0.38 7.36 -0.23
CA PHE A 45 -0.69 6.75 1.07
C PHE A 45 0.31 7.19 2.14
N TYR A 46 -0.18 7.38 3.36
CA TYR A 46 0.62 7.79 4.51
C TYR A 46 0.06 7.15 5.78
N LEU A 47 0.89 7.04 6.82
CA LEU A 47 0.44 6.64 8.15
C LEU A 47 0.09 7.84 9.01
N VAL A 48 -0.91 7.64 9.87
CA VAL A 48 -1.25 8.55 10.96
C VAL A 48 -0.99 7.83 12.27
N GLY A 49 -0.10 8.40 13.09
CA GLY A 49 0.18 7.87 14.42
C GLY A 49 -1.03 7.98 15.35
N PRO A 50 -1.10 7.17 16.43
CA PRO A 50 -2.19 7.22 17.40
C PRO A 50 -2.22 8.55 18.19
N LEU A 51 -1.13 9.31 18.16
CA LEU A 51 -1.01 10.60 18.83
C LEU A 51 -1.18 11.73 17.82
N PRO A 52 -2.03 12.74 18.12
CA PRO A 52 -2.34 13.84 17.20
C PRO A 52 -1.14 14.77 16.88
N LYS A 53 0.02 14.55 17.51
CA LYS A 53 1.26 15.32 17.29
C LYS A 53 2.26 14.60 16.39
N GLU A 54 2.07 13.31 16.12
CA GLU A 54 2.88 12.59 15.14
C GLU A 54 2.28 12.93 13.78
N GLY A 55 3.03 13.73 13.00
CA GLY A 55 2.62 14.14 11.65
C GLY A 55 2.38 12.93 10.73
N ARG A 56 1.90 13.21 9.52
CA ARG A 56 1.83 12.18 8.48
C ARG A 56 3.21 11.56 8.30
N LEU A 57 3.32 10.25 8.46
CA LEU A 57 4.54 9.53 8.15
C LEU A 57 4.43 9.01 6.72
N GLU A 58 5.35 9.45 5.89
CA GLU A 58 5.50 8.94 4.53
C GLU A 58 5.87 7.45 4.60
N ILE A 59 5.28 6.69 3.68
CA ILE A 59 5.55 5.26 3.53
C ILE A 59 6.01 4.95 2.12
N GLU A 60 6.85 3.94 2.02
CA GLU A 60 7.39 3.41 0.77
C GLU A 60 7.11 1.91 0.69
N ASP A 61 7.21 1.34 -0.51
CA ASP A 61 7.04 -0.09 -0.77
C ASP A 61 5.76 -0.67 -0.16
N LEU A 62 4.63 0.04 -0.32
CA LEU A 62 3.33 -0.42 0.17
C LEU A 62 2.88 -1.66 -0.61
N GLN A 63 2.70 -2.76 0.12
CA GLN A 63 2.22 -4.03 -0.41
C GLN A 63 1.04 -4.53 0.41
N ILE A 64 0.01 -4.98 -0.30
CA ILE A 64 -1.22 -5.48 0.31
C ILE A 64 -1.54 -6.81 -0.35
N MET A 65 -1.52 -7.88 0.43
CA MET A 65 -1.81 -9.24 -0.03
C MET A 65 -2.87 -9.86 0.88
N GLY A 66 -4.04 -10.16 0.33
CA GLY A 66 -5.17 -10.65 1.11
C GLY A 66 -5.51 -9.74 2.29
N SER A 67 -5.33 -10.23 3.53
CA SER A 67 -5.59 -9.47 4.76
C SER A 67 -4.36 -8.75 5.33
N ASP A 68 -3.19 -8.96 4.74
CA ASP A 68 -1.92 -8.44 5.24
C ASP A 68 -1.51 -7.19 4.48
N VAL A 69 -1.04 -6.18 5.22
CA VAL A 69 -0.50 -4.93 4.67
C VAL A 69 0.91 -4.73 5.24
N SER A 70 1.87 -4.48 4.35
CA SER A 70 3.26 -4.19 4.70
C SER A 70 3.75 -2.96 3.95
N PHE A 71 4.65 -2.21 4.57
CA PHE A 71 5.24 -1.00 4.02
C PHE A 71 6.53 -0.70 4.78
N ARG A 72 7.36 0.19 4.23
CA ARG A 72 8.48 0.80 4.93
C ARG A 72 8.11 2.21 5.36
N VAL A 73 8.62 2.62 6.51
CA VAL A 73 8.51 3.99 7.00
C VAL A 73 9.86 4.64 6.80
N THR A 74 9.88 5.78 6.10
CA THR A 74 11.04 6.67 6.03
C THR A 74 11.01 7.58 7.26
N CYS A 75 11.93 7.33 8.21
CA CYS A 75 12.16 8.20 9.37
C CYS A 75 13.34 9.14 9.11
#